data_AF-C3RWV5-F1
#
_entry.id   AF-C3RWV5-F1
#
_cell.length_a   1.000
_cell.length_b   1.000
_cell.length_c   1.000
_cell.angle_alpha   90.00
_cell.angle_beta   90.00
_cell.angle_gamma   90.00
#
_symmetry.space_group_name_H-M   'P 1'
#
loop_
_entity.id
_entity.type
_entity.pdbx_description
1 polymer ?
#
loop_
_entity_poly.entity_id
_entity_poly.type
_entity_poly.pdbx_seq_one_letter_code
_entity_poly.pdbx_strand_id
1 'polypeptide(L)'
;MVIKAWRSPAFRVQALAVLVAAFAMTAMLILRDTVDQRFNQRTAVALGADLILEGTRFPEPEQLEQLAGTRHTESVEFSSVLVNDESFLLASIRAVSAGFPLYGEIQISDSRFADPYPVDHGPEPGHVWIAGTGLDRLGLQTGEFITLGERSLLIDKVIVQEPDQQAGFYSMNPRALIHLDDLQSAGVLGEGSRYRHNVLVAADDAARQQLESRLTPGLRPDQELETVANTELRSRGPVEQLFLWSQLAVMLVVLLCAAAIYLTSSHRARHQQTLCAVMKTVGASQAAIVRRLLGDDAMALMIPTLAGIALASALGIYLIALMGGGMAFPVSAPLLGLIGPVLLWLGFAAPTLWAHLGLPATALLQQSDSQPGHQRWTLLIALLTPIPIAALMSGSLASLWPLLLLTFAIAVGLPLLLWPLVSLLDRASGRMPLATRLALRRLSRRKATTLPLLAALVVSLAVLSMSIQTGRQLLSDWRSTLPENAPNYFVINLFD
;
A
#
# COMPACT_ATOMS: atom_id res chain seq x y z
N MET A 1 14.90 36.06 -14.19
CA MET A 1 15.51 35.64 -12.91
C MET A 1 15.71 34.12 -12.83
N VAL A 2 14.67 33.31 -13.07
CA VAL A 2 14.74 31.83 -13.07
C VAL A 2 15.88 31.26 -13.92
N ILE A 3 16.06 31.73 -15.16
CA ILE A 3 17.09 31.22 -16.10
C ILE A 3 18.53 31.40 -15.55
N LYS A 4 18.78 32.40 -14.69
CA LYS A 4 20.12 32.67 -14.14
C LYS A 4 20.51 31.63 -13.08
N ALA A 5 19.56 31.11 -12.30
CA ALA A 5 19.81 30.04 -11.33
C ALA A 5 20.22 28.73 -12.01
N TRP A 6 19.56 28.39 -13.12
CA TRP A 6 19.80 27.20 -13.95
C TRP A 6 21.16 27.17 -14.67
N ARG A 7 21.90 28.28 -14.69
CA ARG A 7 23.28 28.31 -15.21
C ARG A 7 24.28 27.65 -14.27
N SER A 8 24.00 27.58 -12.97
CA SER A 8 24.92 26.96 -12.02
C SER A 8 24.75 25.43 -12.00
N PRO A 9 25.85 24.65 -12.08
CA PRO A 9 25.76 23.19 -12.05
C PRO A 9 25.22 22.68 -10.70
N ALA A 10 25.55 23.36 -9.60
CA ALA A 10 25.02 23.03 -8.27
C ALA A 10 23.50 23.14 -8.19
N PHE A 11 22.89 24.15 -8.84
CA PHE A 11 21.44 24.31 -8.85
C PHE A 11 20.75 23.24 -9.71
N ARG A 12 21.36 22.80 -10.81
CA ARG A 12 20.81 21.71 -11.64
C ARG A 12 20.71 20.40 -10.86
N VAL A 13 21.74 20.09 -10.06
CA VAL A 13 21.73 18.92 -9.18
C VAL A 13 20.66 19.06 -8.10
N GLN A 14 20.50 20.25 -7.52
CA GLN A 14 19.45 20.52 -6.55
C GLN A 14 18.04 20.38 -7.17
N ALA A 15 17.84 20.90 -8.38
CA ALA A 15 16.58 20.79 -9.12
C ALA A 15 16.24 19.33 -9.45
N LEU A 16 17.25 18.54 -9.87
CA LEU A 16 17.07 17.11 -10.12
C LEU A 16 16.70 16.35 -8.84
N ALA A 17 17.36 16.64 -7.72
CA ALA A 17 17.05 16.01 -6.44
C ALA A 17 15.62 16.33 -5.97
N VAL A 18 15.17 17.57 -6.14
CA VAL A 18 13.80 17.98 -5.83
C VAL A 18 12.78 17.30 -6.74
N LEU A 19 13.07 17.19 -8.05
CA LEU A 19 12.22 16.48 -9.01
C LEU A 19 12.05 15.02 -8.63
N VAL A 20 13.16 14.32 -8.32
CA VAL A 20 13.15 12.90 -7.94
C VAL A 20 12.39 12.69 -6.63
N ALA A 21 12.61 13.56 -5.64
CA ALA A 21 11.87 13.49 -4.37
C ALA A 21 10.36 13.72 -4.56
N ALA A 22 9.98 14.73 -5.34
CA ALA A 22 8.57 15.03 -5.65
C ALA A 22 7.89 13.88 -6.38
N PHE A 23 8.58 13.30 -7.38
CA PHE A 23 8.11 12.13 -8.12
C PHE A 23 7.90 10.92 -7.20
N ALA A 24 8.93 10.54 -6.43
CA ALA A 24 8.88 9.33 -5.60
C ALA A 24 7.81 9.41 -4.49
N MET A 25 7.69 10.55 -3.81
CA MET A 25 6.66 10.75 -2.79
C MET A 25 5.26 10.71 -3.38
N THR A 26 5.04 11.43 -4.48
CA THR A 26 3.71 11.51 -5.11
C THR A 26 3.29 10.17 -5.69
N ALA A 27 4.21 9.47 -6.36
CA ALA A 27 3.95 8.14 -6.90
C ALA A 27 3.56 7.16 -5.79
N MET A 28 4.23 7.23 -4.63
CA MET A 28 3.91 6.38 -3.49
C MET A 28 2.54 6.67 -2.87
N LEU A 29 2.18 7.95 -2.74
CA LEU A 29 0.84 8.34 -2.24
C LEU A 29 -0.26 7.87 -3.19
N ILE A 30 -0.09 8.07 -4.50
CA ILE A 30 -1.07 7.61 -5.51
C ILE A 30 -1.18 6.09 -5.46
N LEU A 31 -0.06 5.37 -5.40
CA LEU A 31 -0.07 3.90 -5.36
C LEU A 31 -0.82 3.38 -4.14
N ARG A 32 -0.54 3.94 -2.96
CA ARG A 32 -1.21 3.58 -1.71
C ARG A 32 -2.72 3.82 -1.80
N ASP A 33 -3.14 5.04 -2.13
CA ASP A 33 -4.57 5.40 -2.21
C ASP A 33 -5.30 4.53 -3.23
N THR A 34 -4.69 4.29 -4.40
CA THR A 34 -5.29 3.48 -5.47
C THR A 34 -5.52 2.04 -5.01
N VAL A 35 -4.53 1.45 -4.32
CA VAL A 35 -4.63 0.07 -3.83
C VAL A 35 -5.60 -0.01 -2.64
N ASP A 36 -5.53 0.92 -1.69
CA ASP A 36 -6.44 0.96 -0.54
C ASP A 36 -7.91 1.07 -1.01
N GLN A 37 -8.19 1.92 -2.01
CA GLN A 37 -9.51 2.02 -2.64
C GLN A 37 -9.93 0.72 -3.35
N ARG A 38 -9.01 0.05 -4.07
CA ARG A 38 -9.29 -1.25 -4.75
C ARG A 38 -9.67 -2.33 -3.75
N PHE A 39 -8.98 -2.38 -2.62
CA PHE A 39 -9.25 -3.37 -1.58
C PHE A 39 -10.58 -3.03 -0.88
N ASN A 40 -10.76 -1.81 -0.37
CA ASN A 40 -12.00 -1.40 0.33
C ASN A 40 -13.27 -1.63 -0.50
N GLN A 41 -13.29 -1.17 -1.76
CA GLN A 41 -14.49 -1.29 -2.60
C GLN A 41 -14.82 -2.73 -3.00
N ARG A 42 -13.81 -3.63 -2.99
CA ARG A 42 -14.02 -5.04 -3.33
C ARG A 42 -14.32 -5.92 -2.13
N THR A 43 -13.91 -5.55 -0.91
CA THR A 43 -14.09 -6.46 0.24
C THR A 43 -15.55 -6.60 0.66
N ALA A 44 -16.36 -5.54 0.70
CA ALA A 44 -17.77 -5.64 1.10
C ALA A 44 -18.63 -6.43 0.08
N VAL A 45 -18.40 -6.22 -1.22
CA VAL A 45 -19.05 -7.00 -2.29
C VAL A 45 -18.53 -8.45 -2.29
N ALA A 46 -17.21 -8.65 -2.12
CA ALA A 46 -16.62 -9.99 -2.08
C ALA A 46 -16.99 -10.79 -0.81
N LEU A 47 -17.36 -10.13 0.28
CA LEU A 47 -17.92 -10.77 1.47
C LEU A 47 -19.44 -10.99 1.33
N GLY A 48 -20.13 -10.22 0.47
CA GLY A 48 -21.58 -10.26 0.31
C GLY A 48 -22.37 -9.68 1.49
N ALA A 49 -21.69 -9.15 2.52
CA ALA A 49 -22.25 -8.59 3.76
C ALA A 49 -21.26 -7.67 4.49
N ASP A 50 -21.74 -6.88 5.46
CA ASP A 50 -20.88 -6.08 6.35
C ASP A 50 -20.41 -6.89 7.58
N LEU A 51 -21.25 -7.84 8.00
CA LEU A 51 -21.04 -8.77 9.10
C LEU A 51 -21.60 -10.15 8.70
N ILE A 52 -20.81 -11.19 8.92
CA ILE A 52 -21.24 -12.58 8.77
C ILE A 52 -21.08 -13.27 10.12
N LEU A 53 -22.17 -13.86 10.60
CA LEU A 53 -22.12 -14.83 11.69
C LEU A 53 -22.04 -16.22 11.06
N GLU A 54 -20.85 -16.80 11.06
CA GLU A 54 -20.59 -18.16 10.61
C GLU A 54 -20.75 -19.13 11.79
N GLY A 55 -21.34 -20.29 11.54
CA GLY A 55 -21.43 -21.36 12.53
C GLY A 55 -21.62 -22.74 11.91
N THR A 56 -21.31 -23.79 12.67
CA THR A 56 -21.55 -25.18 12.22
C THR A 56 -22.98 -25.68 12.45
N ARG A 57 -23.81 -24.84 13.07
CA ARG A 57 -25.22 -25.08 13.39
C ARG A 57 -26.01 -23.80 13.20
N PHE A 58 -27.32 -23.94 13.08
CA PHE A 58 -28.23 -22.80 13.08
C PHE A 58 -27.98 -21.86 14.28
N PRO A 59 -28.18 -20.54 14.11
CA PRO A 59 -28.00 -19.57 15.18
C PRO A 59 -29.02 -19.82 16.30
N GLU A 60 -28.68 -19.43 17.53
CA GLU A 60 -29.66 -19.48 18.61
C GLU A 60 -30.80 -18.48 18.34
N PRO A 61 -32.04 -18.77 18.77
CA PRO A 61 -33.17 -17.84 18.60
C PRO A 61 -32.88 -16.45 19.17
N GLU A 62 -32.16 -16.36 20.28
CA GLU A 62 -31.74 -15.09 20.90
C GLU A 62 -30.80 -14.28 19.98
N GLN A 63 -29.97 -14.94 19.17
CA GLN A 63 -29.09 -14.27 18.21
C GLN A 63 -29.88 -13.75 17.01
N LEU A 64 -30.88 -14.50 16.55
CA LEU A 64 -31.79 -14.06 15.47
C LEU A 64 -32.66 -12.89 15.89
N GLU A 65 -33.16 -12.87 17.13
CA GLU A 65 -33.92 -11.73 17.67
C GLU A 65 -33.08 -10.44 17.72
N GLN A 66 -31.79 -10.55 18.03
CA GLN A 66 -30.87 -9.40 18.01
C GLN A 66 -30.64 -8.84 16.60
N LEU A 67 -30.80 -9.68 15.57
CA LEU A 67 -30.61 -9.33 14.15
C LEU A 67 -31.92 -8.89 13.46
N ALA A 68 -33.08 -9.13 14.07
CA ALA A 68 -34.39 -8.82 13.50
C ALA A 68 -34.59 -7.33 13.14
N GLY A 69 -33.84 -6.42 13.78
CA GLY A 69 -33.85 -4.99 13.49
C GLY A 69 -32.98 -4.54 12.30
N THR A 70 -32.26 -5.47 11.66
CA THR A 70 -31.31 -5.20 10.57
C THR A 70 -31.60 -6.06 9.35
N ARG A 71 -31.26 -5.56 8.15
CA ARG A 71 -31.43 -6.34 6.91
C ARG A 71 -30.43 -7.49 6.89
N HIS A 72 -30.94 -8.72 6.98
CA HIS A 72 -30.13 -9.93 7.01
C HIS A 72 -30.67 -10.98 6.04
N THR A 73 -29.80 -11.89 5.61
CA THR A 73 -30.16 -13.07 4.81
C THR A 73 -29.40 -14.28 5.35
N GLU A 74 -29.96 -15.46 5.17
CA GLU A 74 -29.35 -16.72 5.60
C GLU A 74 -28.84 -17.50 4.39
N SER A 75 -27.71 -18.18 4.59
CA SER A 75 -27.22 -19.16 3.63
C SER A 75 -26.59 -20.35 4.35
N VAL A 76 -26.74 -21.53 3.77
CA VAL A 76 -26.17 -22.78 4.27
C VAL A 76 -25.35 -23.43 3.17
N GLU A 77 -24.06 -23.63 3.44
CA GLU A 77 -23.13 -24.29 2.53
C GLU A 77 -22.83 -25.70 2.99
N PHE A 78 -22.90 -26.64 2.06
CA PHE A 78 -22.54 -28.03 2.30
C PHE A 78 -22.08 -28.68 0.99
N SER A 79 -21.46 -29.86 1.09
CA SER A 79 -21.14 -30.68 -0.09
C SER A 79 -22.04 -31.90 -0.08
N SER A 80 -22.72 -32.15 -1.20
CA SER A 80 -23.56 -33.33 -1.38
C SER A 80 -23.51 -33.81 -2.83
N VAL A 81 -24.00 -35.02 -3.05
CA VAL A 81 -24.03 -35.65 -4.36
C VAL A 81 -25.35 -35.29 -5.05
N LEU A 82 -25.23 -34.71 -6.23
CA LEU A 82 -26.33 -34.56 -7.17
C LEU A 82 -26.44 -35.84 -8.00
N VAL A 83 -27.65 -36.35 -8.14
CA VAL A 83 -27.95 -37.63 -8.79
C VAL A 83 -28.86 -37.40 -9.98
N ASN A 84 -28.48 -37.99 -11.11
CA ASN A 84 -29.31 -38.10 -12.30
C ASN A 84 -29.17 -39.51 -12.88
N ASP A 85 -30.19 -40.34 -12.71
CA ASP A 85 -30.17 -41.77 -13.05
C ASP A 85 -28.91 -42.49 -12.53
N GLU A 86 -27.98 -42.85 -13.43
CA GLU A 86 -26.72 -43.53 -13.11
C GLU A 86 -25.53 -42.56 -12.90
N SER A 87 -25.74 -41.27 -13.08
CA SER A 87 -24.70 -40.24 -12.97
C SER A 87 -24.71 -39.59 -11.57
N PHE A 88 -23.55 -39.63 -10.92
CA PHE A 88 -23.34 -39.06 -9.59
C PHE A 88 -22.28 -37.97 -9.65
N LEU A 89 -22.63 -36.76 -9.19
CA LEU A 89 -21.71 -35.63 -9.17
C LEU A 89 -21.65 -35.00 -7.79
N LEU A 90 -20.48 -35.02 -7.16
CA LEU A 90 -20.24 -34.27 -5.93
C LEU A 90 -20.23 -32.77 -6.25
N ALA A 91 -21.19 -32.03 -5.69
CA ALA A 91 -21.34 -30.60 -5.86
C ALA A 91 -21.27 -29.87 -4.52
N SER A 92 -20.78 -28.62 -4.56
CA SER A 92 -20.87 -27.70 -3.43
C SER A 92 -22.20 -26.97 -3.53
N ILE A 93 -23.11 -27.30 -2.63
CA ILE A 93 -24.47 -26.76 -2.62
C ILE A 93 -24.54 -25.63 -1.61
N ARG A 94 -25.14 -24.53 -2.03
CA ARG A 94 -25.44 -23.38 -1.19
C ARG A 94 -26.96 -23.19 -1.21
N ALA A 95 -27.58 -23.36 -0.05
CA ALA A 95 -28.99 -23.05 0.14
C ALA A 95 -29.12 -21.60 0.60
N VAL A 96 -29.92 -20.79 -0.08
CA VAL A 96 -30.05 -19.36 0.22
C VAL A 96 -31.50 -18.98 0.48
N SER A 97 -31.72 -18.03 1.39
CA SER A 97 -33.05 -17.43 1.56
C SER A 97 -33.36 -16.43 0.43
N ALA A 98 -34.64 -16.12 0.23
CA ALA A 98 -35.12 -15.18 -0.80
C ALA A 98 -34.46 -13.78 -0.77
N GLY A 99 -33.90 -13.35 0.37
CA GLY A 99 -33.20 -12.07 0.52
C GLY A 99 -31.75 -12.03 0.02
N PHE A 100 -31.23 -13.13 -0.52
CA PHE A 100 -29.89 -13.22 -1.09
C PHE A 100 -29.91 -12.87 -2.59
N PRO A 101 -28.93 -12.10 -3.11
CA PRO A 101 -27.79 -11.51 -2.41
C PRO A 101 -28.12 -10.19 -1.69
N LEU A 102 -27.41 -9.89 -0.58
CA LEU A 102 -27.52 -8.58 0.08
C LEU A 102 -26.72 -7.50 -0.67
N TYR A 103 -25.51 -7.83 -1.11
CA TYR A 103 -24.65 -6.93 -1.87
C TYR A 103 -24.21 -7.59 -3.18
N GLY A 104 -24.17 -6.80 -4.25
CA GLY A 104 -23.85 -7.29 -5.60
C GLY A 104 -25.03 -8.01 -6.25
N GLU A 105 -24.75 -8.60 -7.42
CA GLU A 105 -25.74 -9.26 -8.28
C GLU A 105 -25.18 -10.64 -8.66
N ILE A 106 -26.05 -11.64 -8.80
CA ILE A 106 -25.68 -12.96 -9.33
C ILE A 106 -25.78 -12.89 -10.85
N GLN A 107 -24.72 -13.28 -11.56
CA GLN A 107 -24.78 -13.43 -13.01
C GLN A 107 -25.25 -14.85 -13.34
N ILE A 108 -26.41 -14.94 -13.97
CA ILE A 108 -27.01 -16.20 -14.41
C ILE A 108 -27.20 -16.21 -15.92
N SER A 109 -27.41 -17.39 -16.48
CA SER A 109 -27.75 -17.58 -17.89
C SER A 109 -28.88 -18.59 -18.03
N ASP A 110 -29.72 -18.41 -19.05
CA ASP A 110 -30.84 -19.32 -19.33
C ASP A 110 -30.37 -20.69 -19.87
N SER A 111 -29.13 -20.79 -20.35
CA SER A 111 -28.54 -22.05 -20.80
C SER A 111 -27.01 -22.00 -20.73
N ARG A 112 -26.34 -23.14 -20.93
CA ARG A 112 -24.87 -23.26 -20.83
C ARG A 112 -24.07 -22.27 -21.69
N PHE A 113 -24.64 -21.82 -22.81
CA PHE A 113 -24.00 -20.96 -23.81
C PHE A 113 -24.81 -19.69 -24.14
N ALA A 114 -25.83 -19.35 -23.36
CA ALA A 114 -26.56 -18.10 -23.54
C ALA A 114 -25.83 -16.92 -22.85
N ASP A 115 -26.13 -15.70 -23.29
CA ASP A 115 -25.55 -14.49 -22.72
C ASP A 115 -25.98 -14.31 -21.24
N PRO A 116 -25.03 -14.08 -20.32
CA PRO A 116 -25.33 -13.89 -18.92
C PRO A 116 -26.02 -12.55 -18.66
N TYR A 117 -26.90 -12.53 -17.65
CA TYR A 117 -27.55 -11.33 -17.14
C TYR A 117 -27.56 -11.30 -15.61
N PRO A 118 -27.54 -10.10 -14.99
CA PRO A 118 -27.57 -9.95 -13.54
C PRO A 118 -28.96 -10.18 -12.95
N VAL A 119 -29.00 -10.76 -11.75
CA VAL A 119 -30.20 -11.00 -10.95
C VAL A 119 -29.95 -10.76 -9.46
N ASP A 120 -30.94 -10.15 -8.79
CA ASP A 120 -30.90 -9.73 -7.37
C ASP A 120 -31.69 -10.65 -6.42
N HIS A 121 -31.93 -11.89 -6.81
CA HIS A 121 -32.62 -12.90 -6.00
C HIS A 121 -32.00 -14.28 -6.18
N GLY A 122 -32.21 -15.17 -5.21
CA GLY A 122 -31.91 -16.59 -5.30
C GLY A 122 -33.00 -17.40 -6.02
N PRO A 123 -32.80 -18.71 -6.25
CA PRO A 123 -33.78 -19.57 -6.91
C PRO A 123 -35.07 -19.69 -6.10
N GLU A 124 -36.20 -19.85 -6.80
CA GLU A 124 -37.49 -20.15 -6.16
C GLU A 124 -37.50 -21.57 -5.55
N PRO A 125 -38.34 -21.84 -4.52
CA PRO A 125 -38.48 -23.19 -3.97
C PRO A 125 -38.78 -24.24 -5.05
N GLY A 126 -38.09 -25.37 -4.99
CA GLY A 126 -38.16 -26.45 -5.98
C GLY A 126 -37.28 -26.26 -7.21
N HIS A 127 -36.56 -25.14 -7.33
CA HIS A 127 -35.64 -24.87 -8.42
C HIS A 127 -34.18 -24.90 -7.94
N VAL A 128 -33.29 -25.27 -8.85
CA VAL A 128 -31.84 -25.27 -8.63
C VAL A 128 -31.16 -24.53 -9.76
N TRP A 129 -30.19 -23.68 -9.39
CA TRP A 129 -29.26 -23.10 -10.35
C TRP A 129 -27.93 -23.81 -10.22
N ILE A 130 -27.35 -24.25 -11.32
CA ILE A 130 -26.11 -25.05 -11.28
C ILE A 130 -25.05 -24.41 -12.18
N ALA A 131 -23.79 -24.48 -11.77
CA ALA A 131 -22.69 -24.03 -12.62
C ALA A 131 -22.63 -24.84 -13.92
N GLY A 132 -22.24 -24.19 -15.02
CA GLY A 132 -22.22 -24.84 -16.35
C GLY A 132 -21.36 -26.11 -16.40
N THR A 133 -20.27 -26.16 -15.63
CA THR A 133 -19.41 -27.36 -15.51
C THR A 133 -20.12 -28.55 -14.85
N GLY A 134 -21.14 -28.30 -14.02
CA GLY A 134 -21.98 -29.34 -13.43
C GLY A 134 -22.93 -29.96 -14.45
N LEU A 135 -23.53 -29.13 -15.31
CA LEU A 135 -24.37 -29.58 -16.43
C LEU A 135 -23.57 -30.45 -17.40
N ASP A 136 -22.38 -29.97 -17.80
CA ASP A 136 -21.50 -30.66 -18.73
C ASP A 136 -21.11 -32.08 -18.22
N ARG A 137 -20.96 -32.24 -16.90
CA ARG A 137 -20.59 -33.53 -16.26
C ARG A 137 -21.76 -34.49 -16.08
N LEU A 138 -22.95 -33.96 -15.81
CA LEU A 138 -24.17 -34.76 -15.63
C LEU A 138 -24.89 -35.05 -16.95
N GLY A 139 -24.47 -34.39 -18.05
CA GLY A 139 -25.13 -34.48 -19.34
C GLY A 139 -26.52 -33.86 -19.36
N LEU A 140 -26.79 -32.89 -18.47
CA LEU A 140 -28.10 -32.27 -18.27
C LEU A 140 -28.20 -30.88 -18.91
N GLN A 141 -29.44 -30.44 -19.14
CA GLN A 141 -29.79 -29.10 -19.63
C GLN A 141 -30.76 -28.38 -18.68
N THR A 142 -30.86 -27.07 -18.84
CA THR A 142 -31.89 -26.26 -18.19
C THR A 142 -33.29 -26.71 -18.62
N GLY A 143 -34.19 -26.90 -17.66
CA GLY A 143 -35.54 -27.47 -17.82
C GLY A 143 -35.66 -28.92 -17.38
N GLU A 144 -34.56 -29.60 -17.09
CA GLU A 144 -34.56 -30.99 -16.59
C GLU A 144 -34.55 -31.05 -15.06
N PHE A 145 -34.87 -32.23 -14.52
CA PHE A 145 -34.88 -32.46 -13.07
C PHE A 145 -33.60 -33.13 -12.60
N ILE A 146 -33.14 -32.74 -11.43
CA ILE A 146 -32.00 -33.35 -10.75
C ILE A 146 -32.35 -33.70 -9.31
N THR A 147 -31.83 -34.82 -8.81
CA THR A 147 -32.12 -35.28 -7.45
C THR A 147 -31.01 -34.86 -6.50
N LEU A 148 -31.39 -34.21 -5.42
CA LEU A 148 -30.54 -33.87 -4.29
C LEU A 148 -31.10 -34.53 -3.02
N GLY A 149 -30.39 -35.54 -2.51
CA GLY A 149 -30.87 -36.34 -1.38
C GLY A 149 -32.20 -37.00 -1.72
N GLU A 150 -33.27 -36.62 -1.03
CA GLU A 150 -34.64 -37.14 -1.25
C GLU A 150 -35.51 -36.23 -2.14
N ARG A 151 -35.00 -35.06 -2.57
CA ARG A 151 -35.77 -34.07 -3.31
C ARG A 151 -35.37 -34.02 -4.77
N SER A 152 -36.37 -33.93 -5.66
CA SER A 152 -36.15 -33.63 -7.07
C SER A 152 -36.37 -32.13 -7.31
N LEU A 153 -35.40 -31.47 -7.93
CA LEU A 153 -35.35 -30.03 -8.18
C LEU A 153 -35.25 -29.77 -9.69
N LEU A 154 -35.93 -28.73 -10.18
CA LEU A 154 -35.87 -28.33 -11.58
C LEU A 154 -34.66 -27.42 -11.83
N ILE A 155 -33.84 -27.77 -12.82
CA ILE A 155 -32.71 -26.94 -13.25
C ILE A 155 -33.25 -25.74 -14.02
N ASP A 156 -33.36 -24.58 -13.37
CA ASP A 156 -33.95 -23.40 -14.01
C ASP A 156 -32.90 -22.58 -14.78
N LYS A 157 -31.72 -22.37 -14.17
CA LYS A 157 -30.69 -21.46 -14.67
C LYS A 157 -29.28 -21.99 -14.47
N VAL A 158 -28.35 -21.40 -15.20
CA VAL A 158 -26.92 -21.67 -15.11
C VAL A 158 -26.22 -20.54 -14.36
N ILE A 159 -25.47 -20.89 -13.31
CA ILE A 159 -24.66 -19.90 -12.57
C ILE A 159 -23.40 -19.59 -13.37
N VAL A 160 -23.19 -18.31 -13.67
CA VAL A 160 -21.97 -17.80 -14.31
C VAL A 160 -21.05 -17.17 -13.28
N GLN A 161 -21.58 -16.33 -12.38
CA GLN A 161 -20.80 -15.69 -11.33
C GLN A 161 -21.68 -15.37 -10.10
N GLU A 162 -21.18 -15.67 -8.90
CA GLU A 162 -21.79 -15.25 -7.63
C GLU A 162 -21.14 -13.93 -7.12
N PRO A 163 -21.87 -13.08 -6.39
CA PRO A 163 -21.37 -11.77 -5.96
C PRO A 163 -20.25 -11.86 -4.92
N ASP A 164 -20.31 -12.86 -4.03
CA ASP A 164 -19.33 -13.13 -2.97
C ASP A 164 -18.23 -14.11 -3.43
N GLN A 165 -18.14 -14.38 -4.74
CA GLN A 165 -17.11 -15.25 -5.29
C GLN A 165 -15.75 -14.55 -5.22
N GLN A 166 -15.06 -14.75 -4.09
CA GLN A 166 -13.65 -14.39 -3.98
C GLN A 166 -12.87 -15.07 -5.11
N ALA A 167 -11.91 -14.36 -5.71
CA ALA A 167 -10.99 -14.89 -6.72
C ALA A 167 -10.00 -15.94 -6.15
N GLY A 168 -10.48 -16.78 -5.24
CA GLY A 168 -9.83 -17.98 -4.72
C GLY A 168 -9.97 -19.14 -5.69
N PHE A 169 -9.07 -20.10 -5.55
CA PHE A 169 -8.93 -21.27 -6.41
C PHE A 169 -10.25 -21.93 -6.78
N TYR A 170 -10.40 -22.23 -8.08
CA TYR A 170 -11.49 -22.99 -8.68
C TYR A 170 -11.94 -24.13 -7.76
N SER A 171 -13.16 -24.05 -7.22
CA SER A 171 -13.74 -25.16 -6.48
C SER A 171 -13.73 -26.38 -7.41
N MET A 172 -13.04 -27.45 -6.99
CA MET A 172 -12.94 -28.69 -7.78
C MET A 172 -14.32 -29.30 -8.06
N ASN A 173 -15.28 -28.99 -7.18
CA ASN A 173 -16.67 -29.36 -7.30
C ASN A 173 -17.46 -28.22 -7.96
N PRO A 174 -18.35 -28.54 -8.91
CA PRO A 174 -19.29 -27.57 -9.46
C PRO A 174 -20.25 -27.10 -8.35
N ARG A 175 -20.69 -25.85 -8.46
CA ARG A 175 -21.59 -25.23 -7.49
C ARG A 175 -23.04 -25.41 -7.90
N ALA A 176 -23.91 -25.53 -6.91
CA ALA A 176 -25.36 -25.47 -7.08
C ALA A 176 -25.98 -24.56 -6.01
N LEU A 177 -26.93 -23.74 -6.41
CA LEU A 177 -27.68 -22.83 -5.55
C LEU A 177 -29.13 -23.35 -5.47
N ILE A 178 -29.66 -23.50 -4.25
CA ILE A 178 -31.04 -23.94 -3.97
C ILE A 178 -31.72 -22.98 -2.99
N HIS A 179 -33.04 -23.05 -2.87
CA HIS A 179 -33.74 -22.30 -1.84
C HIS A 179 -33.58 -22.94 -0.45
N LEU A 180 -33.52 -22.12 0.61
CA LEU A 180 -33.34 -22.60 1.99
C LEU A 180 -34.46 -23.55 2.45
N ASP A 181 -35.70 -23.30 2.01
CA ASP A 181 -36.87 -24.14 2.37
C ASP A 181 -36.76 -25.58 1.85
N ASP A 182 -36.05 -25.79 0.72
CA ASP A 182 -35.88 -27.13 0.15
C ASP A 182 -34.94 -27.99 0.99
N LEU A 183 -34.09 -27.38 1.81
CA LEU A 183 -33.04 -28.05 2.57
C LEU A 183 -33.57 -29.07 3.58
N GLN A 184 -34.66 -28.75 4.28
CA GLN A 184 -35.30 -29.68 5.21
C GLN A 184 -35.92 -30.86 4.46
N SER A 185 -36.57 -30.59 3.32
CA SER A 185 -37.21 -31.61 2.50
C SER A 185 -36.22 -32.53 1.76
N ALA A 186 -34.99 -32.07 1.53
CA ALA A 186 -33.94 -32.83 0.87
C ALA A 186 -33.30 -33.90 1.77
N GLY A 187 -33.47 -33.83 3.10
CA GLY A 187 -32.93 -34.82 4.03
C GLY A 187 -31.40 -34.84 4.14
N VAL A 188 -30.71 -33.84 3.60
CA VAL A 188 -29.24 -33.78 3.51
C VAL A 188 -28.54 -33.31 4.79
N LEU A 189 -29.29 -32.77 5.75
CA LEU A 189 -28.80 -32.31 7.05
C LEU A 189 -29.00 -33.34 8.18
N GLY A 190 -28.59 -34.59 7.94
CA GLY A 190 -28.63 -35.66 8.93
C GLY A 190 -27.52 -35.56 10.00
N GLU A 191 -27.59 -36.44 11.01
CA GLU A 191 -26.54 -36.58 12.02
C GLU A 191 -25.19 -36.91 11.36
N GLY A 192 -24.16 -36.09 11.64
CA GLY A 192 -22.82 -36.21 11.03
C GLY A 192 -22.62 -35.43 9.73
N SER A 193 -23.67 -34.80 9.18
CA SER A 193 -23.54 -33.87 8.05
C SER A 193 -22.75 -32.63 8.47
N ARG A 194 -21.80 -32.23 7.63
CA ARG A 194 -20.99 -31.02 7.84
C ARG A 194 -21.51 -29.92 6.95
N TYR A 195 -22.10 -28.91 7.56
CA TYR A 195 -22.56 -27.70 6.89
C TYR A 195 -22.03 -26.47 7.61
N ARG A 196 -21.92 -25.37 6.87
CA ARG A 196 -21.66 -24.04 7.41
C ARG A 196 -22.92 -23.20 7.24
N HIS A 197 -23.36 -22.61 8.33
CA HIS A 197 -24.48 -21.69 8.35
C HIS A 197 -23.95 -20.27 8.47
N ASN A 198 -24.29 -19.43 7.50
CA ASN A 198 -23.84 -18.05 7.42
C ASN A 198 -25.06 -17.13 7.50
N VAL A 199 -25.13 -16.31 8.54
CA VAL A 199 -26.07 -15.19 8.60
C VAL A 199 -25.34 -13.95 8.12
N LEU A 200 -25.74 -13.48 6.94
CA LEU A 200 -25.19 -12.29 6.30
C LEU A 200 -26.01 -11.08 6.74
N VAL A 201 -25.37 -10.00 7.17
CA VAL A 201 -26.03 -8.80 7.69
C VAL A 201 -25.50 -7.56 6.98
N ALA A 202 -26.43 -6.72 6.52
CA ALA A 202 -26.14 -5.39 5.98
C ALA A 202 -26.36 -4.34 7.09
N ALA A 203 -25.29 -3.64 7.47
CA ALA A 203 -25.30 -2.67 8.56
C ALA A 203 -24.22 -1.59 8.37
N ASP A 204 -24.57 -0.33 8.62
CA ASP A 204 -23.61 0.78 8.67
C ASP A 204 -22.55 0.55 9.76
N ASP A 205 -21.38 1.20 9.65
CA ASP A 205 -20.25 1.02 10.57
C ASP A 205 -20.62 1.13 12.06
N ALA A 206 -21.48 2.08 12.43
CA ALA A 206 -21.93 2.26 13.81
C ALA A 206 -22.83 1.10 14.28
N ALA A 207 -23.74 0.63 13.43
CA ALA A 207 -24.64 -0.49 13.73
C ALA A 207 -23.86 -1.82 13.78
N ARG A 208 -22.88 -1.99 12.88
CA ARG A 208 -21.96 -3.13 12.85
C ARG A 208 -21.17 -3.23 14.16
N GLN A 209 -20.54 -2.15 14.62
CA GLN A 209 -19.79 -2.16 15.90
C GLN A 209 -20.68 -2.51 17.09
N GLN A 210 -21.92 -1.99 17.09
CA GLN A 210 -22.89 -2.29 18.13
C GLN A 210 -23.32 -3.77 18.11
N LEU A 211 -23.59 -4.33 16.93
CA LEU A 211 -23.90 -5.76 16.76
C LEU A 211 -22.73 -6.64 17.14
N GLU A 212 -21.51 -6.31 16.70
CA GLU A 212 -20.28 -7.04 17.04
C GLU A 212 -20.09 -7.11 18.56
N SER A 213 -20.20 -5.98 19.26
CA SER A 213 -20.09 -5.95 20.73
C SER A 213 -21.16 -6.74 21.49
N ARG A 214 -22.36 -6.89 20.90
CA ARG A 214 -23.48 -7.65 21.49
C ARG A 214 -23.38 -9.14 21.22
N LEU A 215 -22.98 -9.52 20.02
CA LEU A 215 -22.91 -10.91 19.57
C LEU A 215 -21.63 -11.60 20.09
N THR A 216 -20.49 -10.90 20.14
CA THR A 216 -19.19 -11.45 20.60
C THR A 216 -19.26 -12.22 21.93
N PRO A 217 -19.86 -11.70 23.02
CA PRO A 217 -19.91 -12.42 24.30
C PRO A 217 -20.84 -13.64 24.28
N GLY A 218 -21.76 -13.74 23.32
CA GLY A 218 -22.70 -14.85 23.15
C GLY A 218 -22.28 -15.87 22.08
N LEU A 219 -21.07 -15.75 21.52
CA LEU A 219 -20.59 -16.68 20.49
C LEU A 219 -20.31 -18.05 21.09
N ARG A 220 -20.84 -19.08 20.43
CA ARG A 220 -20.47 -20.46 20.71
C ARG A 220 -19.03 -20.73 20.21
N PRO A 221 -18.34 -21.75 20.73
CA PRO A 221 -17.01 -22.13 20.24
C PRO A 221 -16.98 -22.52 18.76
N ASP A 222 -18.13 -22.89 18.19
CA ASP A 222 -18.31 -23.23 16.78
C ASP A 222 -18.71 -22.04 15.90
N GLN A 223 -18.82 -20.83 16.47
CA GLN A 223 -19.22 -19.61 15.76
C GLN A 223 -18.06 -18.62 15.64
N GLU A 224 -17.98 -17.97 14.49
CA GLU A 224 -17.04 -16.89 14.22
C GLU A 224 -17.80 -15.69 13.63
N LEU A 225 -17.39 -14.48 14.02
CA LEU A 225 -17.88 -13.24 13.41
C LEU A 225 -16.84 -12.77 12.39
N GLU A 226 -17.18 -12.90 11.11
CA GLU A 226 -16.42 -12.26 10.06
C GLU A 226 -16.99 -10.87 9.79
N THR A 227 -16.12 -9.86 9.80
CA THR A 227 -16.47 -8.49 9.40
C THR A 227 -15.62 -8.11 8.20
N VAL A 228 -16.11 -7.16 7.40
CA VAL A 228 -15.30 -6.53 6.35
C VAL A 228 -13.96 -6.05 6.92
N ALA A 229 -13.94 -5.48 8.13
CA ALA A 229 -12.71 -5.05 8.79
C ALA A 229 -11.74 -6.21 9.11
N ASN A 230 -12.22 -7.34 9.63
CA ASN A 230 -11.38 -8.51 9.97
C ASN A 230 -10.85 -9.21 8.72
N THR A 231 -11.67 -9.35 7.68
CA THR A 231 -11.27 -9.94 6.39
C THR A 231 -10.32 -9.00 5.63
N GLU A 232 -10.52 -7.69 5.73
CA GLU A 232 -9.54 -6.68 5.30
C GLU A 232 -8.22 -6.85 6.05
N LEU A 233 -8.21 -7.00 7.37
CA LEU A 233 -6.98 -7.19 8.15
C LEU A 233 -6.21 -8.46 7.76
N ARG A 234 -6.90 -9.59 7.55
CA ARG A 234 -6.29 -10.88 7.18
C ARG A 234 -5.69 -10.87 5.77
N SER A 235 -6.35 -10.20 4.83
CA SER A 235 -5.87 -10.05 3.44
C SER A 235 -4.87 -8.90 3.26
N ARG A 236 -4.92 -7.87 4.13
CA ARG A 236 -4.00 -6.72 4.09
C ARG A 236 -2.65 -7.00 4.71
N GLY A 237 -2.47 -7.98 5.59
CA GLY A 237 -1.18 -8.22 6.25
C GLY A 237 0.04 -8.17 5.30
N PRO A 238 0.06 -8.94 4.20
CA PRO A 238 1.14 -8.89 3.22
C PRO A 238 1.22 -7.57 2.43
N VAL A 239 0.07 -6.95 2.12
CA VAL A 239 -0.02 -5.70 1.36
C VAL A 239 0.45 -4.50 2.20
N GLU A 240 0.09 -4.47 3.47
CA GLU A 240 0.51 -3.46 4.43
C GLU A 240 2.01 -3.57 4.71
N GLN A 241 2.55 -4.79 4.81
CA GLN A 241 4.00 -5.01 4.84
C GLN A 241 4.70 -4.49 3.59
N LEU A 242 4.15 -4.74 2.39
CA LEU A 242 4.68 -4.20 1.13
C LEU A 242 4.68 -2.67 1.14
N PHE A 243 3.60 -2.05 1.63
CA PHE A 243 3.53 -0.59 1.78
C PHE A 243 4.55 -0.04 2.75
N LEU A 244 4.73 -0.68 3.92
CA LEU A 244 5.76 -0.29 4.89
C LEU A 244 7.17 -0.35 4.26
N TRP A 245 7.49 -1.42 3.54
CA TRP A 245 8.81 -1.58 2.93
C TRP A 245 9.06 -0.58 1.80
N SER A 246 8.05 -0.36 0.96
CA SER A 246 8.10 0.65 -0.10
C SER A 246 8.22 2.07 0.49
N GLN A 247 7.51 2.37 1.59
CA GLN A 247 7.65 3.64 2.31
C GLN A 247 9.07 3.83 2.85
N LEU A 248 9.68 2.79 3.44
CA LEU A 248 11.06 2.86 3.92
C LEU A 248 12.05 3.10 2.77
N ALA A 249 11.85 2.45 1.62
CA ALA A 249 12.67 2.66 0.43
C ALA A 249 12.55 4.10 -0.10
N VAL A 250 11.33 4.62 -0.23
CA VAL A 250 11.06 6.01 -0.64
C VAL A 250 11.66 7.00 0.36
N MET A 251 11.52 6.75 1.66
CA MET A 251 12.12 7.57 2.71
C MET A 251 13.63 7.69 2.54
N LEU A 252 14.30 6.61 2.17
CA LEU A 252 15.73 6.63 1.96
C LEU A 252 16.12 7.41 0.71
N VAL A 253 15.39 7.27 -0.40
CA VAL A 253 15.58 8.10 -1.60
C VAL A 253 15.42 9.58 -1.26
N VAL A 254 14.43 9.91 -0.43
CA VAL A 254 14.17 11.26 0.06
C VAL A 254 15.32 11.79 0.92
N LEU A 255 15.87 10.97 1.82
CA LEU A 255 17.05 11.32 2.61
C LEU A 255 18.28 11.57 1.74
N LEU A 256 18.47 10.76 0.70
CA LEU A 256 19.54 10.96 -0.29
C LEU A 256 19.38 12.29 -1.02
N CYS A 257 18.15 12.62 -1.44
CA CYS A 257 17.84 13.90 -2.06
C CYS A 257 18.07 15.07 -1.09
N ALA A 258 17.68 14.94 0.18
CA ALA A 258 17.97 15.92 1.23
C ALA A 258 19.48 16.19 1.39
N ALA A 259 20.29 15.13 1.43
CA ALA A 259 21.74 15.26 1.51
C ALA A 259 22.33 15.98 0.28
N ALA A 260 21.85 15.65 -0.93
CA ALA A 260 22.24 16.33 -2.16
C ALA A 260 21.85 17.82 -2.14
N ILE A 261 20.63 18.15 -1.67
CA ILE A 261 20.15 19.52 -1.51
C ILE A 261 21.03 20.29 -0.50
N TYR A 262 21.38 19.68 0.64
CA TYR A 262 22.26 20.28 1.65
C TYR A 262 23.66 20.58 1.09
N LEU A 263 24.27 19.62 0.40
CA LEU A 263 25.62 19.77 -0.18
C LEU A 263 25.66 20.83 -1.29
N THR A 264 24.66 20.83 -2.17
CA THR A 264 24.56 21.81 -3.25
C THR A 264 24.24 23.21 -2.73
N SER A 265 23.36 23.31 -1.72
CA SER A 265 23.04 24.58 -1.04
C SER A 265 24.26 25.16 -0.34
N SER A 266 25.00 24.37 0.44
CA SER A 266 26.21 24.83 1.14
C SER A 266 27.33 25.25 0.18
N HIS A 267 27.52 24.53 -0.92
CA HIS A 267 28.45 24.92 -1.97
C HIS A 267 28.06 26.24 -2.63
N ARG A 268 26.77 26.43 -2.92
CA ARG A 268 26.24 27.63 -3.57
C ARG A 268 26.23 28.85 -2.64
N ALA A 269 25.94 28.65 -1.36
CA ALA A 269 26.00 29.69 -0.34
C ALA A 269 27.39 30.35 -0.33
N ARG A 270 28.47 29.56 -0.37
CA ARG A 270 29.85 30.07 -0.46
C ARG A 270 30.12 30.91 -1.71
N HIS A 271 29.52 30.54 -2.84
CA HIS A 271 29.70 31.29 -4.09
C HIS A 271 28.86 32.59 -4.13
N GLN A 272 27.72 32.60 -3.44
CA GLN A 272 26.83 33.76 -3.32
C GLN A 272 27.26 34.74 -2.21
N GLN A 273 28.22 34.37 -1.36
CA GLN A 273 28.78 35.25 -0.33
C GLN A 273 29.37 36.54 -0.90
N THR A 274 30.07 36.47 -2.04
CA THR A 274 30.65 37.66 -2.70
C THR A 274 29.56 38.62 -3.17
N LEU A 275 28.48 38.11 -3.74
CA LEU A 275 27.34 38.94 -4.16
C LEU A 275 26.61 39.57 -2.97
N CYS A 276 26.49 38.83 -1.87
CA CYS A 276 25.90 39.35 -0.64
C CYS A 276 26.77 40.43 0.02
N ALA A 277 28.09 40.28 -0.02
CA ALA A 277 29.01 41.30 0.49
C ALA A 277 28.84 42.62 -0.28
N VAL A 278 28.76 42.57 -1.62
CA VAL A 278 28.51 43.76 -2.45
C VAL A 278 27.14 44.39 -2.16
N MET A 279 26.09 43.58 -1.95
CA MET A 279 24.77 44.12 -1.59
C MET A 279 24.78 44.78 -0.20
N LYS A 280 25.50 44.20 0.77
CA LYS A 280 25.65 44.78 2.12
C LYS A 280 26.43 46.10 2.08
N THR A 281 27.48 46.23 1.24
CA THR A 281 28.23 47.50 1.12
C THR A 281 27.41 48.62 0.46
N VAL A 282 26.39 48.28 -0.33
CA VAL A 282 25.43 49.22 -0.92
C VAL A 282 24.29 49.59 0.07
N GLY A 283 24.30 49.05 1.29
CA GLY A 283 23.33 49.38 2.34
C GLY A 283 22.08 48.51 2.36
N ALA A 284 22.06 47.37 1.65
CA ALA A 284 20.92 46.46 1.69
C ALA A 284 20.80 45.77 3.06
N SER A 285 19.59 45.74 3.62
CA SER A 285 19.30 45.04 4.87
C SER A 285 19.40 43.52 4.71
N GLN A 286 19.83 42.83 5.77
CA GLN A 286 19.98 41.37 5.77
C GLN A 286 18.68 40.64 5.42
N ALA A 287 17.54 41.14 5.87
CA ALA A 287 16.23 40.58 5.55
C ALA A 287 15.89 40.72 4.06
N ALA A 288 16.24 41.85 3.43
CA ALA A 288 16.00 42.05 2.00
C ALA A 288 16.84 41.10 1.13
N ILE A 289 18.10 40.85 1.52
CA ILE A 289 19.00 39.92 0.83
C ILE A 289 18.49 38.48 0.95
N VAL A 290 18.14 38.05 2.16
CA VAL A 290 17.62 36.70 2.44
C VAL A 290 16.31 36.47 1.70
N ARG A 291 15.33 37.39 1.78
CA ARG A 291 14.04 37.27 1.09
C ARG A 291 14.21 37.17 -0.43
N ARG A 292 15.11 37.95 -1.00
CA ARG A 292 15.35 37.92 -2.45
C ARG A 292 16.00 36.61 -2.89
N LEU A 293 17.02 36.16 -2.17
CA LEU A 293 17.77 34.95 -2.54
C LEU A 293 16.96 33.66 -2.32
N LEU A 294 16.25 33.55 -1.19
CA LEU A 294 15.33 32.43 -0.97
C LEU A 294 14.12 32.48 -1.91
N GLY A 295 13.60 33.67 -2.22
CA GLY A 295 12.48 33.83 -3.16
C GLY A 295 12.84 33.36 -4.57
N ASP A 296 14.01 33.78 -5.09
CA ASP A 296 14.51 33.35 -6.40
C ASP A 296 14.71 31.82 -6.45
N ASP A 297 15.24 31.23 -5.38
CA ASP A 297 15.45 29.78 -5.26
C ASP A 297 14.13 29.01 -5.17
N ALA A 298 13.19 29.47 -4.35
CA ALA A 298 11.88 28.85 -4.20
C ALA A 298 11.11 28.85 -5.54
N MET A 299 11.07 29.99 -6.23
CA MET A 299 10.42 30.08 -7.55
C MET A 299 11.07 29.16 -8.58
N ALA A 300 12.40 29.07 -8.59
CA ALA A 300 13.10 28.22 -9.54
C ALA A 300 12.93 26.71 -9.25
N LEU A 301 12.69 26.33 -7.99
CA LEU A 301 12.42 24.94 -7.57
C LEU A 301 10.96 24.52 -7.73
N MET A 302 10.02 25.45 -7.94
CA MET A 302 8.63 25.08 -8.26
C MET A 302 8.54 24.31 -9.58
N ILE A 303 9.39 24.63 -10.57
CA ILE A 303 9.41 23.96 -11.88
C ILE A 303 9.72 22.46 -11.76
N PRO A 304 10.85 22.03 -11.15
CA PRO A 304 11.14 20.60 -10.99
C PRO A 304 10.13 19.88 -10.09
N THR A 305 9.58 20.55 -9.07
CA THR A 305 8.53 19.98 -8.21
C THR A 305 7.27 19.66 -9.00
N LEU A 306 6.76 20.63 -9.76
CA LEU A 306 5.57 20.44 -10.62
C LEU A 306 5.81 19.38 -11.69
N ALA A 307 7.01 19.35 -12.29
CA ALA A 307 7.38 18.32 -13.25
C ALA A 307 7.39 16.91 -12.63
N GLY A 308 7.95 16.76 -11.42
CA GLY A 308 7.97 15.49 -10.70
C GLY A 308 6.56 14.99 -10.35
N ILE A 309 5.69 15.88 -9.86
CA ILE A 309 4.29 15.58 -9.56
C ILE A 309 3.54 15.17 -10.84
N ALA A 310 3.69 15.95 -11.92
CA ALA A 310 3.05 15.68 -13.20
C ALA A 310 3.46 14.31 -13.77
N LEU A 311 4.75 13.97 -13.69
CA LEU A 311 5.25 12.65 -14.11
C LEU A 311 4.66 11.52 -13.27
N ALA A 312 4.57 11.69 -11.94
CA ALA A 312 3.98 10.70 -11.05
C ALA A 312 2.47 10.52 -11.33
N SER A 313 1.74 11.61 -11.52
CA SER A 313 0.31 11.57 -11.86
C SER A 313 0.07 10.93 -13.23
N ALA A 314 0.87 11.27 -14.24
CA ALA A 314 0.78 10.66 -15.58
C ALA A 314 1.01 9.15 -15.52
N LEU A 315 2.02 8.70 -14.76
CA LEU A 315 2.28 7.29 -14.54
C LEU A 315 1.11 6.61 -13.79
N GLY A 316 0.57 7.25 -12.76
CA GLY A 316 -0.59 6.74 -12.01
C GLY A 316 -1.82 6.56 -12.90
N ILE A 317 -2.16 7.56 -13.71
CA ILE A 317 -3.28 7.49 -14.68
C ILE A 317 -3.04 6.36 -15.69
N TYR A 318 -1.82 6.25 -16.22
CA TYR A 318 -1.45 5.18 -17.16
C TYR A 318 -1.65 3.78 -16.53
N LEU A 319 -1.22 3.59 -15.29
CA LEU A 319 -1.40 2.33 -14.56
C LEU A 319 -2.89 2.02 -14.30
N ILE A 320 -3.68 3.02 -13.90
CA ILE A 320 -5.12 2.85 -13.70
C ILE A 320 -5.83 2.45 -14.99
N ALA A 321 -5.46 3.07 -16.11
CA ALA A 321 -6.01 2.75 -17.43
C ALA A 321 -5.67 1.30 -17.85
N LEU A 322 -4.42 0.87 -17.65
CA LEU A 322 -3.99 -0.49 -17.95
C LEU A 322 -4.73 -1.55 -17.13
N MET A 323 -5.13 -1.20 -15.91
CA MET A 323 -5.84 -2.08 -14.99
C MET A 323 -7.38 -2.05 -15.10
N GLY A 324 -7.94 -1.57 -16.21
CA GLY A 324 -9.38 -1.71 -16.52
C GLY A 324 -10.28 -0.51 -16.24
N GLY A 325 -9.75 0.72 -16.12
CA GLY A 325 -10.49 1.95 -16.43
C GLY A 325 -11.67 2.41 -15.54
N GLY A 326 -11.99 1.74 -14.43
CA GLY A 326 -13.16 2.07 -13.59
C GLY A 326 -12.92 2.91 -12.32
N MET A 327 -11.73 3.50 -12.14
CA MET A 327 -11.33 4.09 -10.85
C MET A 327 -11.15 5.61 -10.92
N ALA A 328 -11.68 6.30 -9.91
CA ALA A 328 -11.45 7.73 -9.73
C ALA A 328 -9.98 7.98 -9.36
N PHE A 329 -9.33 8.91 -10.07
CA PHE A 329 -7.96 9.30 -9.75
C PHE A 329 -7.90 10.03 -8.38
N PRO A 330 -7.02 9.62 -7.45
CA PRO A 330 -6.93 10.25 -6.14
C PRO A 330 -6.32 11.65 -6.25
N VAL A 331 -7.18 12.67 -6.29
CA VAL A 331 -6.78 14.09 -6.41
C VAL A 331 -6.08 14.65 -5.17
N SER A 332 -6.27 14.03 -4.00
CA SER A 332 -5.61 14.40 -2.73
C SER A 332 -4.12 14.07 -2.72
N ALA A 333 -3.71 12.95 -3.31
CA ALA A 333 -2.33 12.48 -3.34
C ALA A 333 -1.33 13.47 -3.98
N PRO A 334 -1.58 14.06 -5.17
CA PRO A 334 -0.67 15.05 -5.75
C PRO A 334 -0.66 16.39 -5.00
N LEU A 335 -1.75 16.77 -4.32
CA LEU A 335 -1.79 17.96 -3.46
C LEU A 335 -0.89 17.79 -2.23
N LEU A 336 -0.97 16.63 -1.58
CA LEU A 336 -0.08 16.27 -0.48
C LEU A 336 1.37 16.10 -0.95
N GLY A 337 1.57 15.60 -2.17
CA GLY A 337 2.87 15.48 -2.83
C GLY A 337 3.61 16.82 -3.03
N LEU A 338 2.89 17.95 -3.02
CA LEU A 338 3.49 19.29 -3.08
C LEU A 338 4.17 19.68 -1.74
N ILE A 339 3.65 19.18 -0.62
CA ILE A 339 4.11 19.55 0.73
C ILE A 339 5.50 18.97 1.00
N GLY A 340 5.77 17.74 0.55
CA GLY A 340 7.03 17.04 0.80
C GLY A 340 8.29 17.76 0.27
N PRO A 341 8.35 18.15 -1.02
CA PRO A 341 9.46 18.91 -1.61
C PRO A 341 9.65 20.29 -0.97
N VAL A 342 8.56 20.95 -0.59
CA VAL A 342 8.61 22.22 0.14
C VAL A 342 9.23 22.02 1.51
N LEU A 343 8.81 20.99 2.26
CA LEU A 343 9.39 20.63 3.56
C LEU A 343 10.88 20.28 3.45
N LEU A 344 11.28 19.53 2.41
CA LEU A 344 12.69 19.22 2.15
C LEU A 344 13.53 20.48 1.94
N TRP A 345 13.01 21.44 1.16
CA TRP A 345 13.70 22.69 0.92
C TRP A 345 13.77 23.56 2.19
N LEU A 346 12.67 23.67 2.92
CA LEU A 346 12.57 24.45 4.16
C LEU A 346 13.45 23.87 5.28
N GLY A 347 13.63 22.55 5.31
CA GLY A 347 14.40 21.87 6.32
C GLY A 347 15.90 21.73 6.04
N PHE A 348 16.31 21.59 4.77
CA PHE A 348 17.73 21.37 4.42
C PHE A 348 18.37 22.56 3.68
N ALA A 349 17.65 23.29 2.83
CA ALA A 349 18.20 24.40 2.06
C ALA A 349 18.06 25.75 2.79
N ALA A 350 16.91 26.03 3.40
CA ALA A 350 16.69 27.32 4.07
C ALA A 350 17.63 27.56 5.27
N PRO A 351 17.87 26.59 6.18
CA PRO A 351 18.71 26.83 7.36
C PRO A 351 20.18 27.00 6.97
N THR A 352 20.64 26.26 5.94
CA THR A 352 22.01 26.38 5.44
C THR A 352 22.27 27.74 4.83
N LEU A 353 21.34 28.26 4.04
CA LEU A 353 21.43 29.61 3.49
C LEU A 353 21.37 30.66 4.60
N TRP A 354 20.45 30.52 5.56
CA TRP A 354 20.29 31.49 6.64
C TRP A 354 21.53 31.58 7.54
N ALA A 355 22.12 30.43 7.92
CA ALA A 355 23.32 30.36 8.73
C ALA A 355 24.56 30.99 8.05
N HIS A 356 24.70 30.86 6.72
CA HIS A 356 25.85 31.40 6.00
C HIS A 356 25.69 32.88 5.59
N LEU A 357 24.46 33.37 5.47
CA LEU A 357 24.15 34.77 5.12
C LEU A 357 24.17 35.71 6.33
N GLY A 358 24.07 35.16 7.55
CA GLY A 358 24.09 35.89 8.82
C GLY A 358 25.46 36.39 9.29
N LEU A 359 26.56 36.00 8.63
CA LEU A 359 27.90 36.41 9.03
C LEU A 359 28.17 37.91 8.70
N PRO A 360 28.87 38.66 9.58
CA PRO A 360 29.27 40.04 9.33
C PRO A 360 30.27 40.14 8.16
N ALA A 361 30.23 41.25 7.43
CA ALA A 361 31.03 41.49 6.21
C ALA A 361 32.55 41.34 6.41
N THR A 362 33.03 41.57 7.63
CA THR A 362 34.44 41.45 8.02
C THR A 362 34.90 39.99 8.18
N ALA A 363 34.05 39.12 8.75
CA ALA A 363 34.31 37.68 8.85
C ALA A 363 34.26 36.98 7.47
N LEU A 364 33.45 37.52 6.55
CA LEU A 364 33.32 37.05 5.16
C LEU A 364 34.57 37.30 4.30
N LEU A 365 35.33 38.36 4.58
CA LEU A 365 36.60 38.66 3.90
C LEU A 365 37.80 37.90 4.48
N GLN A 366 37.74 37.54 5.77
CA GLN A 366 38.83 36.83 6.47
C GLN A 366 38.75 35.30 6.34
N GLN A 367 37.73 34.74 5.68
CA GLN A 367 37.50 33.29 5.60
C GLN A 367 37.51 32.59 6.98
N SER A 368 37.16 33.29 8.05
CA SER A 368 37.12 32.68 9.38
C SER A 368 35.94 31.71 9.46
N ASP A 369 36.21 30.45 9.79
CA ASP A 369 35.19 29.43 9.96
C ASP A 369 34.10 29.88 10.96
N SER A 370 32.85 29.61 10.58
CA SER A 370 31.59 30.00 11.22
C SER A 370 31.58 29.96 12.76
N GLN A 371 30.87 30.91 13.38
CA GLN A 371 30.55 30.89 14.82
C GLN A 371 29.81 29.60 15.22
N PRO A 372 30.21 28.90 16.31
CA PRO A 372 29.71 27.57 16.68
C PRO A 372 28.21 27.49 17.03
N GLY A 373 27.55 28.62 17.34
CA GLY A 373 26.14 28.66 17.73
C GLY A 373 25.14 28.39 16.59
N HIS A 374 25.37 28.96 15.40
CA HIS A 374 24.46 28.81 14.24
C HIS A 374 24.55 27.42 13.61
N GLN A 375 25.73 26.78 13.71
CA GLN A 375 25.95 25.41 13.23
C GLN A 375 25.11 24.37 13.99
N ARG A 376 24.90 24.57 15.31
CA ARG A 376 24.06 23.68 16.14
C ARG A 376 22.58 23.73 15.74
N TRP A 377 22.05 24.93 15.47
CA TRP A 377 20.67 25.10 15.02
C TRP A 377 20.41 24.51 13.63
N THR A 378 21.39 24.64 12.72
CA THR A 378 21.30 24.05 11.38
C THR A 378 21.23 22.52 11.43
N LEU A 379 21.99 21.90 12.35
CA LEU A 379 21.98 20.45 12.56
C LEU A 379 20.68 19.97 13.24
N LEU A 380 20.16 20.72 14.22
CA LEU A 380 18.89 20.40 14.86
C LEU A 380 17.72 20.43 13.89
N ILE A 381 17.65 21.45 13.02
CA ILE A 381 16.59 21.55 12.01
C ILE A 381 16.71 20.42 10.97
N ALA A 382 17.93 20.11 10.52
CA ALA A 382 18.17 18.98 9.61
C ALA A 382 17.78 17.62 10.23
N LEU A 383 17.95 17.46 11.55
CA LEU A 383 17.54 16.26 12.29
C LEU A 383 16.01 16.18 12.49
N LEU A 384 15.33 17.32 12.62
CA LEU A 384 13.88 17.38 12.86
C LEU A 384 13.04 17.28 11.56
N THR A 385 13.61 17.67 10.41
CA THR A 385 12.92 17.72 9.10
C THR A 385 12.37 16.37 8.61
N PRO A 386 13.01 15.21 8.85
CA PRO A 386 12.46 13.91 8.44
C PRO A 386 11.14 13.55 9.14
N ILE A 387 10.89 14.11 10.33
CA ILE A 387 9.71 13.80 11.16
C ILE A 387 8.38 14.18 10.48
N PRO A 388 8.17 15.43 10.02
CA PRO A 388 6.94 15.81 9.31
C PRO A 388 6.81 15.08 7.96
N ILE A 389 7.91 14.72 7.30
CA ILE A 389 7.88 13.94 6.05
C ILE A 389 7.40 12.51 6.32
N ALA A 390 7.88 11.88 7.40
CA ALA A 390 7.39 10.57 7.84
C ALA A 390 5.91 10.62 8.23
N ALA A 391 5.49 11.67 8.94
CA ALA A 391 4.08 11.88 9.30
C ALA A 391 3.16 11.92 8.08
N LEU A 392 3.61 12.61 7.01
CA LEU A 392 2.84 12.78 5.78
C LEU A 392 2.72 11.48 4.96
N MET A 393 3.69 10.58 5.05
CA MET A 393 3.67 9.29 4.35
C MET A 393 2.87 8.22 5.11
N SER A 394 2.91 8.23 6.44
CA SER A 394 2.39 7.13 7.27
C SER A 394 0.87 7.15 7.44
N GLY A 395 0.26 8.31 7.62
CA GLY A 395 -1.20 8.46 7.86
C GLY A 395 -1.73 7.80 9.16
N SER A 396 -0.93 6.98 9.84
CA SER A 396 -1.24 6.23 11.06
C SER A 396 -0.09 6.39 12.06
N LEU A 397 -0.43 6.55 13.35
CA LEU A 397 0.53 6.77 14.43
C LEU A 397 1.38 5.52 14.76
N ALA A 398 0.85 4.32 14.50
CA ALA A 398 1.50 3.05 14.81
C ALA A 398 2.65 2.73 13.83
N SER A 399 2.52 3.14 12.56
CA SER A 399 3.54 2.94 11.53
C SER A 399 4.67 3.99 11.55
N LEU A 400 4.55 5.03 12.38
CA LEU A 400 5.58 6.08 12.50
C LEU A 400 6.83 5.65 13.25
N TRP A 401 6.70 4.74 14.22
CA TRP A 401 7.82 4.36 15.07
C TRP A 401 8.99 3.71 14.29
N PRO A 402 8.76 2.75 13.37
CA PRO A 402 9.81 2.21 12.52
C PRO A 402 10.50 3.27 11.64
N LEU A 403 9.72 4.20 11.06
CA LEU A 403 10.24 5.30 10.22
C LEU A 403 11.09 6.29 11.04
N LEU A 404 10.65 6.63 12.25
CA LEU A 404 11.41 7.46 13.19
C LEU A 404 12.70 6.78 13.66
N LEU A 405 12.64 5.48 13.95
CA LEU A 405 13.80 4.72 14.38
C LEU A 405 14.84 4.61 13.25
N LEU A 406 14.39 4.34 12.01
CA LEU A 406 15.26 4.33 10.83
C LEU A 406 15.93 5.69 10.60
N THR A 407 15.15 6.78 10.62
CA THR A 407 15.68 8.12 10.40
C THR A 407 16.68 8.52 11.50
N PHE A 408 16.40 8.20 12.76
CA PHE A 408 17.34 8.40 13.86
C PHE A 408 18.62 7.56 13.70
N ALA A 409 18.48 6.28 13.35
CA ALA A 409 19.61 5.37 13.13
C ALA A 409 20.53 5.86 12.01
N ILE A 410 19.98 6.38 10.90
CA ILE A 410 20.77 6.92 9.80
C ILE A 410 21.40 8.27 10.19
N ALA A 411 20.63 9.17 10.80
CA ALA A 411 21.10 10.52 11.10
C ALA A 411 22.16 10.57 12.21
N VAL A 412 22.06 9.70 13.22
CA VAL A 412 22.97 9.67 14.38
C VAL A 412 23.94 8.48 14.30
N GLY A 413 23.44 7.29 13.98
CA GLY A 413 24.22 6.06 13.97
C GLY A 413 25.30 6.04 12.89
N LEU A 414 24.99 6.51 11.67
CA LEU A 414 25.94 6.47 10.57
C LEU A 414 27.13 7.43 10.76
N PRO A 415 26.95 8.69 11.19
CA PRO A 415 28.08 9.56 11.56
C PRO A 415 28.88 9.02 12.74
N LEU A 416 28.23 8.41 13.74
CA LEU A 416 28.90 7.82 14.90
C LEU A 416 29.80 6.64 14.51
N LEU A 417 29.39 5.84 13.52
CA LEU A 417 30.17 4.74 12.95
C LEU A 417 31.30 5.22 12.03
N LEU A 418 31.03 6.22 11.18
CA LEU A 418 32.01 6.72 10.21
C LEU A 418 33.10 7.59 10.86
N TRP A 419 32.79 8.30 11.94
CA TRP A 419 33.75 9.13 12.67
C TRP A 419 35.01 8.39 13.15
N PRO A 420 34.91 7.27 13.91
CA PRO A 420 36.07 6.51 14.34
C PRO A 420 36.83 5.94 13.15
N LEU A 421 36.12 5.45 12.12
CA LEU A 421 36.74 4.88 10.92
C LEU A 421 37.63 5.91 10.20
N VAL A 422 37.13 7.12 9.96
CA VAL A 422 37.89 8.22 9.33
C VAL A 422 39.07 8.65 10.21
N SER A 423 38.90 8.63 11.55
CA SER A 423 39.96 8.98 12.48
C SER A 423 41.08 7.92 12.57
N LEU A 424 40.72 6.64 12.42
CA LEU A 424 41.65 5.52 12.36
C LEU A 424 42.43 5.56 11.05
N LEU A 425 41.73 5.86 9.95
CA LEU A 425 42.33 6.02 8.62
C LEU A 425 43.33 7.19 8.59
N ASP A 426 43.03 8.30 9.26
CA ASP A 426 43.96 9.43 9.37
C ASP A 426 45.22 9.06 10.17
N ARG A 427 45.07 8.31 11.28
CA ARG A 427 46.21 7.77 12.03
C ARG A 427 47.05 6.79 11.21
N ALA A 428 46.41 5.91 10.44
CA ALA A 428 47.09 4.94 9.57
C ALA A 428 47.77 5.62 8.37
N SER A 429 47.23 6.75 7.88
CA SER A 429 47.78 7.51 6.75
C SER A 429 49.20 8.05 7.00
N GLY A 430 49.64 8.11 8.27
CA GLY A 430 51.01 8.50 8.63
C GLY A 430 52.08 7.60 8.02
N ARG A 431 51.74 6.35 7.68
CA ARG A 431 52.67 5.35 7.11
C ARG A 431 52.59 5.24 5.58
N MET A 432 51.74 6.03 4.92
CA MET A 432 51.47 5.92 3.48
C MET A 432 52.22 6.97 2.63
N PRO A 433 52.42 6.71 1.32
CA PRO A 433 53.08 7.64 0.40
C PRO A 433 52.37 9.01 0.32
N LEU A 434 53.15 10.01 -0.08
CA LEU A 434 52.80 11.42 0.12
C LEU A 434 51.48 11.84 -0.58
N ALA A 435 51.20 11.28 -1.75
CA ALA A 435 49.98 11.53 -2.52
C ALA A 435 48.71 10.98 -1.82
N THR A 436 48.74 9.74 -1.34
CA THR A 436 47.60 9.12 -0.64
C THR A 436 47.39 9.74 0.73
N ARG A 437 48.47 10.12 1.42
CA ARG A 437 48.42 10.86 2.69
C ARG A 437 47.75 12.23 2.54
N LEU A 438 48.04 12.96 1.45
CA LEU A 438 47.40 14.25 1.17
C LEU A 438 45.92 14.11 0.82
N ALA A 439 45.55 13.07 0.07
CA ALA A 439 44.15 12.77 -0.25
C ALA A 439 43.34 12.41 1.01
N LEU A 440 43.85 11.50 1.86
CA LEU A 440 43.22 11.09 3.11
C LEU A 440 43.11 12.24 4.11
N ARG A 441 44.15 13.06 4.27
CA ARG A 441 44.12 14.23 5.17
C ARG A 441 43.16 15.32 4.71
N ARG A 442 42.96 15.51 3.40
CA ARG A 442 41.92 16.42 2.90
C ARG A 442 40.52 15.90 3.26
N LEU A 443 40.32 14.59 3.21
CA LEU A 443 39.06 13.93 3.56
C LEU A 443 38.80 14.00 5.09
N SER A 444 39.82 13.75 5.91
CA SER A 444 39.73 13.72 7.38
C SER A 444 39.63 15.11 8.02
N ARG A 445 40.21 16.15 7.42
CA ARG A 445 40.17 17.52 7.95
C ARG A 445 38.85 18.24 7.71
N ARG A 446 38.07 17.87 6.67
CA ARG A 446 36.78 18.49 6.34
C ARG A 446 35.57 17.64 6.77
N LYS A 447 35.61 17.08 7.98
CA LYS A 447 34.60 16.13 8.53
C LYS A 447 33.15 16.57 8.33
N ALA A 448 32.86 17.86 8.47
CA ALA A 448 31.52 18.42 8.31
C ALA A 448 30.91 18.27 6.89
N THR A 449 31.75 18.05 5.87
CA THR A 449 31.34 17.84 4.47
C THR A 449 31.52 16.39 4.03
N THR A 450 32.53 15.69 4.54
CA THR A 450 32.81 14.30 4.16
C THR A 450 31.90 13.28 4.83
N LEU A 451 31.50 13.51 6.09
CA LEU A 451 30.58 12.59 6.79
C LEU A 451 29.20 12.52 6.10
N PRO A 452 28.53 13.64 5.75
CA PRO A 452 27.26 13.58 5.03
C PRO A 452 27.37 12.95 3.64
N LEU A 453 28.47 13.18 2.93
CA LEU A 453 28.70 12.62 1.58
C LEU A 453 28.88 11.09 1.64
N LEU A 454 29.70 10.61 2.58
CA LEU A 454 29.89 9.17 2.79
C LEU A 454 28.60 8.51 3.30
N ALA A 455 27.89 9.19 4.21
CA ALA A 455 26.59 8.72 4.68
C ALA A 455 25.60 8.58 3.52
N ALA A 456 25.47 9.61 2.67
CA ALA A 456 24.63 9.58 1.48
C ALA A 456 25.02 8.46 0.51
N LEU A 457 26.32 8.23 0.29
CA LEU A 457 26.82 7.15 -0.56
C LEU A 457 26.46 5.77 -0.01
N VAL A 458 26.72 5.53 1.28
CA VAL A 458 26.40 4.26 1.95
C VAL A 458 24.90 4.00 1.90
N VAL A 459 24.11 5.03 2.19
CA VAL A 459 22.65 4.99 2.15
C VAL A 459 22.16 4.69 0.73
N SER A 460 22.67 5.37 -0.29
CA SER A 460 22.33 5.10 -1.70
C SER A 460 22.67 3.69 -2.13
N LEU A 461 23.85 3.18 -1.75
CA LEU A 461 24.30 1.84 -2.10
C LEU A 461 23.46 0.79 -1.37
N ALA A 462 23.10 1.05 -0.10
CA ALA A 462 22.22 0.20 0.68
C ALA A 462 20.82 0.10 0.06
N VAL A 463 20.23 1.21 -0.41
CA VAL A 463 18.93 1.13 -1.11
C VAL A 463 19.01 0.42 -2.44
N LEU A 464 20.06 0.66 -3.22
CA LEU A 464 20.23 -0.06 -4.47
C LEU A 464 20.34 -1.57 -4.21
N SER A 465 21.10 -1.95 -3.18
CA SER A 465 21.25 -3.35 -2.76
C SER A 465 19.93 -3.93 -2.23
N MET A 466 19.22 -3.23 -1.34
CA MET A 466 17.94 -3.69 -0.80
C MET A 466 16.90 -3.82 -1.89
N SER A 467 16.80 -2.86 -2.84
CA SER A 467 15.83 -2.95 -3.94
C SER A 467 16.03 -4.21 -4.78
N ILE A 468 17.28 -4.55 -5.10
CA ILE A 468 17.61 -5.79 -5.82
C ILE A 468 17.31 -7.03 -4.95
N GLN A 469 17.64 -6.96 -3.67
CA GLN A 469 17.51 -8.10 -2.76
C GLN A 469 16.06 -8.40 -2.39
N THR A 470 15.24 -7.39 -2.11
CA THR A 470 13.80 -7.54 -1.84
C THR A 470 13.10 -8.23 -3.02
N GLY A 471 13.41 -7.87 -4.27
CA GLY A 471 12.85 -8.57 -5.43
C GLY A 471 13.24 -10.05 -5.47
N ARG A 472 14.50 -10.37 -5.14
CA ARG A 472 14.99 -11.76 -5.08
C ARG A 472 14.43 -12.54 -3.89
N GLN A 473 14.31 -11.90 -2.73
CA GLN A 473 13.79 -12.50 -1.50
C GLN A 473 12.30 -12.76 -1.60
N LEU A 474 11.51 -11.83 -2.13
CA LEU A 474 10.09 -12.08 -2.38
C LEU A 474 9.91 -13.28 -3.32
N LEU A 475 10.72 -13.37 -4.37
CA LEU A 475 10.67 -14.49 -5.30
C LEU A 475 11.15 -15.80 -4.65
N SER A 476 12.16 -15.76 -3.77
CA SER A 476 12.65 -16.95 -3.07
C SER A 476 11.71 -17.40 -1.97
N ASP A 477 11.13 -16.47 -1.21
CA ASP A 477 10.22 -16.74 -0.10
C ASP A 477 8.92 -17.32 -0.65
N TRP A 478 8.40 -16.73 -1.74
CA TRP A 478 7.29 -17.30 -2.51
C TRP A 478 7.62 -18.69 -3.07
N ARG A 479 8.85 -18.90 -3.57
CA ARG A 479 9.29 -20.25 -4.00
C ARG A 479 9.44 -21.23 -2.85
N SER A 480 9.84 -20.77 -1.66
CA SER A 480 10.01 -21.63 -0.48
C SER A 480 8.69 -21.99 0.20
N THR A 481 7.63 -21.22 -0.05
CA THR A 481 6.27 -21.58 0.35
C THR A 481 5.68 -22.65 -0.57
N LEU A 482 6.28 -22.89 -1.74
CA LEU A 482 5.96 -24.01 -2.61
C LEU A 482 6.79 -25.24 -2.21
N PRO A 483 6.18 -26.42 -1.99
CA PRO A 483 6.91 -27.66 -1.80
C PRO A 483 7.92 -27.90 -2.94
N GLU A 484 9.05 -28.57 -2.67
CA GLU A 484 10.07 -28.85 -3.69
C GLU A 484 9.52 -29.59 -4.93
N ASN A 485 8.41 -30.32 -4.77
CA ASN A 485 7.67 -31.02 -5.82
C ASN A 485 6.32 -30.34 -6.16
N ALA A 486 6.22 -29.01 -6.08
CA ALA A 486 5.00 -28.32 -6.51
C ALA A 486 4.81 -28.51 -8.02
N PRO A 487 3.73 -29.17 -8.47
CA PRO A 487 3.53 -29.43 -9.89
C PRO A 487 3.41 -28.12 -10.67
N ASN A 488 4.27 -27.97 -11.68
CA ASN A 488 4.42 -26.77 -12.51
C ASN A 488 3.40 -26.76 -13.66
N TYR A 489 2.79 -27.91 -13.93
CA TYR A 489 1.78 -28.13 -14.95
C TYR A 489 0.58 -28.79 -14.28
N PHE A 490 -0.53 -28.07 -14.23
CA PHE A 490 -1.81 -28.64 -13.88
C PHE A 490 -2.47 -29.07 -15.18
N VAL A 491 -2.47 -30.37 -15.46
CA VAL A 491 -3.29 -30.93 -16.53
C VAL A 491 -4.65 -31.24 -15.92
N ILE A 492 -5.67 -30.52 -16.38
CA ILE A 492 -7.05 -30.61 -15.91
C ILE A 492 -7.86 -31.21 -17.06
N ASN A 493 -8.78 -32.14 -16.79
CA ASN A 493 -9.44 -33.01 -17.79
C ASN A 493 -8.51 -34.04 -18.48
N LEU A 494 -7.76 -34.82 -17.70
CA LEU A 494 -7.35 -36.15 -18.18
C LEU A 494 -8.51 -37.11 -17.88
N PHE A 495 -9.30 -37.40 -18.91
CA PHE A 495 -10.20 -38.56 -18.91
C PHE A 495 -9.61 -39.57 -19.88
N ASP A 496 -9.57 -40.84 -19.48
CA ASP A 496 -9.26 -41.97 -20.36
C ASP A 496 -10.36 -42.17 -21.42
#